data_AF-A0A1S3FY29-F1
#
_entry.id   AF-A0A1S3FY29-F1
#
_cell.length_a   1.000
_cell.length_b   1.000
_cell.length_c   1.000
_cell.angle_alpha   90.00
_cell.angle_beta   90.00
_cell.angle_gamma   90.00
#
_symmetry.space_group_name_H-M   'P 1'
#
loop_
_entity.id
_entity.type
_entity.pdbx_description
1 polymer ?
#
loop_
_entity_poly.entity_id
_entity_poly.type
_entity_poly.pdbx_seq_one_letter_code
_entity_poly.pdbx_strand_id
1 'polypeptide(L)'
;MKIFGGVLLLCAVTHFCSSSEGLCLVSDQMDCSIYKKYPVVAIPCPITYLPVCGTNYITYGNSCLLCAEILKSGGKVQLLHEGQC
;
A
#
# COMPACT_ATOMS: atom_id res chain seq x y z
N MET A 1 -14.77 -23.79 -27.52
CA MET A 1 -16.18 -24.24 -27.69
C MET A 1 -16.49 -25.10 -26.47
N LYS A 2 -16.91 -24.49 -25.35
CA LYS A 2 -18.29 -24.15 -25.00
C LYS A 2 -19.05 -25.39 -24.53
N ILE A 3 -19.16 -25.56 -23.21
CA ILE A 3 -20.32 -26.22 -22.62
C ILE A 3 -20.69 -25.42 -21.37
N PHE A 4 -21.71 -24.57 -21.55
CA PHE A 4 -22.45 -23.93 -20.47
C PHE A 4 -23.31 -25.01 -19.80
N GLY A 5 -23.05 -25.29 -18.53
CA GLY A 5 -23.91 -26.12 -17.70
C GLY A 5 -24.36 -25.30 -16.50
N GLY A 6 -25.43 -24.53 -16.68
CA GLY A 6 -26.01 -23.73 -15.61
C GLY A 6 -26.57 -24.60 -14.50
N VAL A 7 -26.22 -24.25 -13.26
CA VAL A 7 -27.10 -24.41 -12.11
C VAL A 7 -27.03 -23.11 -11.32
N LEU A 8 -27.92 -22.20 -11.69
CA LEU A 8 -28.36 -21.10 -10.84
C LEU A 8 -29.30 -21.72 -9.80
N LEU A 9 -28.88 -21.89 -8.54
CA LEU A 9 -29.80 -21.89 -7.40
C LEU A 9 -29.04 -21.84 -6.05
N LEU A 10 -29.13 -20.67 -5.40
CA LEU A 10 -29.23 -20.48 -3.94
C LEU A 10 -28.13 -21.03 -3.02
N CYS A 11 -27.02 -20.30 -2.91
CA CYS A 11 -26.29 -20.14 -1.64
C CYS A 11 -25.83 -18.69 -1.52
N ALA A 12 -26.74 -17.78 -1.17
CA ALA A 12 -26.44 -16.39 -0.91
C ALA A 12 -25.87 -16.21 0.52
N VAL A 13 -24.82 -16.92 0.90
CA VAL A 13 -24.09 -16.67 2.16
C VAL A 13 -22.63 -17.12 1.98
N THR A 14 -21.72 -16.15 2.00
CA THR A 14 -20.28 -16.26 2.33
C THR A 14 -19.30 -16.90 1.31
N HIS A 15 -18.25 -16.13 0.96
CA HIS A 15 -16.94 -16.55 0.42
C HIS A 15 -16.86 -17.22 -0.97
N PHE A 16 -16.70 -16.41 -2.02
CA PHE A 16 -15.93 -16.81 -3.21
C PHE A 16 -14.47 -16.41 -3.01
N CYS A 17 -13.73 -17.21 -2.23
CA CYS A 17 -12.27 -17.18 -2.16
C CYS A 17 -11.76 -18.29 -3.08
N SER A 18 -11.54 -17.98 -4.36
CA SER A 18 -10.95 -18.93 -5.30
C SER A 18 -9.43 -18.97 -5.10
N SER A 19 -8.95 -20.13 -4.66
CA SER A 19 -7.55 -20.46 -4.44
C SER A 19 -6.77 -20.57 -5.75
N SER A 20 -6.07 -19.50 -6.13
CA SER A 20 -4.78 -19.54 -6.81
C SER A 20 -4.18 -18.13 -6.75
N GLU A 21 -3.37 -17.88 -5.71
CA GLU A 21 -2.52 -16.69 -5.53
C GLU A 21 -3.27 -15.34 -5.44
N GLY A 22 -4.40 -15.31 -4.75
CA GLY A 22 -5.08 -14.07 -4.37
C GLY A 22 -4.78 -13.72 -2.92
N LEU A 23 -3.61 -13.13 -2.64
CA LEU A 23 -3.43 -12.40 -1.39
C LEU A 23 -4.38 -11.18 -1.48
N CYS A 24 -5.50 -11.21 -0.75
CA CYS A 24 -6.27 -10.00 -0.51
C CYS A 24 -5.45 -9.07 0.40
N LEU A 25 -4.38 -8.47 -0.14
CA LEU A 25 -3.92 -7.20 0.36
C LEU A 25 -4.88 -6.19 -0.22
N VAL A 26 -5.84 -5.72 0.58
CA VAL A 26 -6.10 -4.29 0.53
C VAL A 26 -4.80 -3.66 1.02
N SER A 27 -3.84 -3.53 0.11
CA SER A 27 -2.60 -2.87 0.40
C SER A 27 -2.95 -1.40 0.38
N ASP A 28 -3.31 -0.88 1.54
CA ASP A 28 -3.14 0.55 1.83
C ASP A 28 -1.63 0.85 1.95
N GLN A 29 -0.83 0.30 1.02
CA GLN A 29 0.58 0.57 0.89
C GLN A 29 0.70 1.91 0.20
N MET A 30 1.36 2.83 0.88
CA MET A 30 1.82 4.07 0.27
C MET A 30 2.61 3.79 -1.00
N ASP A 31 2.13 4.28 -2.15
CA ASP A 31 2.83 4.17 -3.43
C ASP A 31 4.00 5.16 -3.46
N CYS A 32 5.23 4.62 -3.46
CA CYS A 32 6.45 5.39 -3.59
C CYS A 32 7.00 5.43 -5.02
N SER A 33 6.21 5.01 -6.02
CA SER A 33 6.65 4.83 -7.41
C SER A 33 7.12 6.16 -8.02
N ILE A 34 6.42 7.25 -7.71
CA ILE A 34 6.81 8.59 -8.18
C ILE A 34 8.16 9.06 -7.59
N TYR A 35 8.45 8.69 -6.34
CA TYR A 35 9.65 9.12 -5.63
C TYR A 35 10.87 8.25 -5.96
N LYS A 36 10.66 7.00 -6.36
CA LYS A 36 11.71 6.06 -6.81
C LYS A 36 12.45 6.54 -8.07
N LYS A 37 11.87 7.49 -8.82
CA LYS A 37 12.52 8.11 -9.98
C LYS A 37 13.77 8.93 -9.60
N TYR A 38 13.87 9.36 -8.35
CA TYR A 38 14.95 10.21 -7.85
C TYR A 38 15.97 9.41 -7.04
N PRO A 39 17.24 9.85 -6.98
CA PRO A 39 18.20 9.25 -6.06
C PRO A 39 17.71 9.44 -4.62
N VAL A 40 17.81 8.40 -3.81
CA VAL A 40 17.32 8.39 -2.41
C VAL A 40 17.88 9.54 -1.57
N VAL A 41 19.10 9.98 -1.89
CA VAL A 41 19.77 11.11 -1.22
C VAL A 41 19.19 12.49 -1.56
N ALA A 42 18.38 12.60 -2.62
CA ALA A 42 17.83 13.86 -3.11
C ALA A 42 16.46 13.67 -3.78
N ILE A 43 15.48 13.20 -3.00
CA ILE A 43 14.07 13.15 -3.43
C ILE A 43 13.45 14.54 -3.22
N PRO A 44 12.91 15.19 -4.25
CA PRO A 44 12.22 16.47 -4.11
C PRO A 44 10.86 16.25 -3.46
N CYS A 45 10.72 16.66 -2.20
CA CYS A 45 9.45 16.60 -1.48
C CYS A 45 8.75 17.97 -1.44
N PRO A 46 7.40 17.99 -1.53
CA PRO A 46 6.65 19.21 -1.28
C PRO A 46 6.82 19.66 0.17
N ILE A 47 6.69 20.96 0.41
CA ILE A 47 6.72 21.55 1.76
C ILE A 47 5.38 21.42 2.50
N THR A 48 4.35 20.89 1.84
CA THR A 48 3.03 20.67 2.42
C THR A 48 3.13 19.70 3.60
N TYR A 49 2.54 20.10 4.73
CA TYR A 49 2.47 19.27 5.93
C TYR A 49 1.17 18.45 5.93
N LEU A 50 1.30 17.15 5.70
CA LEU A 50 0.24 16.15 5.71
C LEU A 50 0.78 14.91 6.44
N PRO A 51 0.82 14.94 7.77
CA PRO A 51 1.61 13.99 8.54
C PRO A 51 1.14 12.55 8.34
N VAL A 52 2.09 11.62 8.40
CA VAL A 52 1.86 10.17 8.34
C VAL A 52 2.70 9.47 9.39
N CYS A 53 2.18 8.36 9.94
CA CYS A 53 2.88 7.54 10.91
C CYS A 53 3.57 6.37 10.23
N GLY A 54 4.86 6.17 10.47
CA GLY A 54 5.61 5.01 9.99
C GLY A 54 5.47 3.81 10.92
N THR A 55 5.75 2.59 10.43
CA THR A 55 5.76 1.35 11.24
C THR A 55 6.84 1.34 12.33
N ASN A 56 7.75 2.30 12.31
CA ASN A 56 8.73 2.58 13.36
C ASN A 56 8.23 3.58 14.42
N TYR A 57 6.94 3.95 14.39
CA TYR A 57 6.31 4.92 15.30
C TYR A 57 6.92 6.32 15.22
N ILE A 58 7.47 6.69 14.06
CA ILE A 58 7.96 8.03 13.78
C ILE A 58 6.96 8.73 12.86
N THR A 59 6.60 9.96 13.23
CA THR A 59 5.78 10.85 12.40
C THR A 59 6.64 11.50 11.31
N TYR A 60 6.24 11.34 10.05
CA TYR A 60 6.84 12.00 8.90
C TYR A 60 5.94 13.15 8.46
N GLY A 61 6.53 14.29 8.07
CA GLY A 61 5.76 15.49 7.75
C GLY A 61 4.86 15.36 6.51
N ASN A 62 5.14 14.41 5.63
CA ASN A 62 4.28 14.00 4.52
C ASN A 62 4.68 12.62 3.97
N SER A 63 3.87 12.11 3.05
CA SER A 63 4.09 10.84 2.36
C SER A 63 5.41 10.79 1.59
N CYS A 64 5.88 11.89 1.01
CA CYS A 64 7.17 11.92 0.32
C CYS A 64 8.33 11.67 1.29
N LEU A 65 8.32 12.31 2.46
CA LEU A 65 9.34 12.11 3.49
C LEU A 65 9.34 10.68 4.03
N LEU A 66 8.16 10.07 4.21
CA LEU A 66 8.07 8.66 4.56
C LEU A 66 8.64 7.79 3.42
N CYS A 67 8.26 8.02 2.17
CA CYS A 67 8.80 7.28 1.02
C CYS A 67 10.32 7.38 0.89
N ALA A 68 10.92 8.52 1.22
CA ALA A 68 12.37 8.64 1.27
C ALA A 68 13.00 7.67 2.29
N GLU A 69 12.40 7.52 3.46
CA GLU A 69 12.87 6.58 4.47
C GLU A 69 12.53 5.12 4.12
N ILE A 70 11.38 4.85 3.49
CA ILE A 70 11.04 3.53 2.94
C ILE A 70 12.14 3.09 1.95
N LEU A 71 12.49 3.95 0.99
CA LEU A 71 13.51 3.65 -0.02
C LEU A 71 14.91 3.51 0.58
N LYS A 72 15.26 4.39 1.52
CA LYS A 72 16.56 4.37 2.22
C LYS A 72 16.74 3.14 3.11
N SER A 73 15.68 2.73 3.80
CA SER A 73 15.71 1.57 4.71
C SER A 73 15.51 0.23 3.99
N GLY A 74 15.19 0.25 2.70
CA GLY A 74 14.87 -0.96 1.92
C GLY A 74 13.53 -1.58 2.31
N GLY A 75 12.55 -0.76 2.71
CA GLY A 75 11.21 -1.20 3.09
C GLY A 75 11.06 -1.69 4.54
N LYS A 76 12.09 -1.49 5.39
CA LYS A 76 11.99 -1.82 6.82
C LYS A 76 10.98 -0.93 7.55
N VAL A 77 10.86 0.31 7.10
CA VAL A 77 9.77 1.21 7.48
C VAL A 77 8.72 1.16 6.37
N GLN A 78 7.45 1.18 6.74
CA GLN A 78 6.29 1.31 5.85
C GLN A 78 5.31 2.30 6.47
N LEU A 79 4.24 2.65 5.76
CA LEU A 79 3.12 3.38 6.34
C LEU A 79 2.43 2.52 7.41
N LEU A 80 2.20 3.10 8.58
CA LEU A 80 1.36 2.51 9.63
C LEU A 80 -0.07 3.03 9.52
N HIS A 81 -0.24 4.36 9.50
CA HIS A 81 -1.52 5.04 9.27
C HIS A 81 -1.29 6.50 8.86
N GLU A 82 -2.33 7.14 8.32
CA GLU A 82 -2.34 8.60 8.08
C GLU A 82 -2.44 9.39 9.41
N GLY A 83 -1.92 10.62 9.42
CA GLY A 83 -1.84 11.44 10.62
C GLY A 83 -0.55 11.23 11.42
N GLN A 84 -0.42 11.95 12.52
CA GLN A 84 0.71 11.78 13.44
C GLN A 84 0.57 10.47 14.22
N CYS A 85 1.69 9.81 14.52
CA CYS A 85 1.76 8.94 15.70
C CYS A 85 1.58 9.83 16.96
#